data_AF-A0A8T3U6I6-F1
#
_entry.id   AF-A0A8T3U6I6-F1
#
_cell.length_a   1.000
_cell.length_b   1.000
_cell.length_c   1.000
_cell.angle_alpha   90.00
_cell.angle_beta   90.00
_cell.angle_gamma   90.00
#
_symmetry.space_group_name_H-M   'P 1'
#
loop_
_entity.id
_entity.type
_entity.pdbx_description
1 polymer ?
#
loop_
_entity_poly.entity_id
_entity_poly.type
_entity_poly.pdbx_seq_one_letter_code
_entity_poly.pdbx_strand_id
1 'polypeptide(L)'
;MKKSIKQKIVKPEAIFDCVIIEETSKILLNFFQILKKEKLINDSNFLYCLEQIEIFNSNLLKFNYFFLGDKTPKISNISVNKKYVNETINEKKIIDKKLNILIKYSENKNLKKIKKLSAEILDYIKIIYNKRIGNLLDELTDEDRYEIVSLSNIFILIAELKAKIQ
;
A
#
# COMPACT_ATOMS: atom_id res chain seq x y z
N MET A 1 4.41 32.42 -12.01
CA MET A 1 3.29 31.99 -11.14
C MET A 1 3.21 30.47 -11.19
N LYS A 2 3.31 29.76 -10.06
CA LYS A 2 2.99 28.31 -10.04
C LYS A 2 1.49 28.19 -10.34
N LYS A 3 1.11 27.66 -11.50
CA LYS A 3 -0.29 27.27 -11.76
C LYS A 3 -0.65 26.23 -10.70
N SER A 4 -1.60 26.54 -9.82
CA SER A 4 -2.19 25.53 -8.96
C SER A 4 -2.96 24.57 -9.86
N ILE A 5 -2.63 23.28 -9.77
CA ILE A 5 -3.42 22.25 -10.45
C ILE A 5 -4.76 22.18 -9.73
N LYS A 6 -5.85 22.29 -10.49
CA LYS A 6 -7.20 22.16 -9.93
C LYS A 6 -7.42 20.71 -9.54
N GLN A 7 -7.80 20.47 -8.30
CA GLN A 7 -8.15 19.17 -7.78
C GLN A 7 -9.30 18.56 -8.60
N LYS A 8 -9.09 17.33 -9.07
CA LYS A 8 -10.03 16.55 -9.90
C LYS A 8 -10.84 15.56 -9.05
N ILE A 9 -10.21 14.89 -8.08
CA ILE A 9 -10.89 13.99 -7.14
C ILE A 9 -11.48 14.82 -6.01
N VAL A 10 -12.79 14.73 -5.79
CA VAL A 10 -13.51 15.60 -4.84
C VAL A 10 -14.02 14.86 -3.62
N LYS A 11 -14.24 13.54 -3.71
CA LYS A 11 -14.75 12.76 -2.58
C LYS A 11 -13.73 12.68 -1.44
N PRO A 12 -14.09 13.12 -0.21
CA PRO A 12 -13.19 13.09 0.94
C PRO A 12 -12.59 11.70 1.23
N GLU A 13 -13.38 10.63 1.11
CA GLU A 13 -12.90 9.26 1.29
C GLU A 13 -11.82 8.88 0.28
N ALA A 14 -11.96 9.27 -0.98
CA ALA A 14 -10.98 8.97 -2.02
C ALA A 14 -9.67 9.75 -1.80
N ILE A 15 -9.75 11.03 -1.39
CA ILE A 15 -8.57 11.82 -1.01
C ILE A 15 -7.87 11.18 0.19
N PHE A 16 -8.64 10.69 1.17
CA PHE A 16 -8.11 9.99 2.33
C PHE A 16 -7.45 8.66 1.94
N ASP A 17 -8.00 7.95 0.95
CA ASP A 17 -7.45 6.70 0.44
C ASP A 17 -6.05 6.84 -0.15
N CYS A 18 -5.71 7.98 -0.77
CA CYS A 18 -4.33 8.27 -1.18
C CYS A 18 -3.35 8.22 0.01
N VAL A 19 -3.77 8.71 1.18
CA VAL A 19 -2.93 8.67 2.39
C VAL A 19 -2.81 7.23 2.91
N ILE A 20 -3.90 6.47 2.88
CA ILE A 20 -3.89 5.07 3.32
C ILE A 20 -3.01 4.21 2.43
N ILE A 21 -2.99 4.46 1.12
CA ILE A 21 -2.08 3.80 0.18
C ILE A 21 -0.63 4.09 0.57
N GLU A 22 -0.27 5.34 0.86
CA GLU A 22 1.08 5.71 1.30
C GLU A 22 1.47 5.04 2.62
N GLU A 23 0.57 5.03 3.61
CA GLU A 23 0.79 4.32 4.88
C GLU A 23 0.97 2.81 4.67
N THR A 24 0.19 2.21 3.78
CA THR A 24 0.27 0.79 3.44
C THR A 24 1.61 0.47 2.76
N SER A 25 2.15 1.36 1.94
CA SER A 25 3.48 1.20 1.34
C SER A 25 4.60 1.19 2.39
N LYS A 26 4.48 2.02 3.44
CA LYS A 26 5.44 2.01 4.56
C LYS A 26 5.39 0.69 5.33
N ILE A 27 4.19 0.18 5.56
CA ILE A 27 3.98 -1.15 6.17
C ILE A 27 4.61 -2.24 5.31
N LEU A 28 4.37 -2.21 3.99
CA LEU A 28 4.90 -3.21 3.05
C LEU A 28 6.44 -3.17 3.02
N LEU A 29 7.05 -1.99 3.03
CA LEU A 29 8.50 -1.83 3.13
C LEU A 29 9.06 -2.44 4.43
N ASN A 30 8.43 -2.15 5.58
CA ASN A 30 8.83 -2.75 6.86
C ASN A 30 8.70 -4.28 6.81
N PHE A 31 7.66 -4.79 6.16
CA PHE A 31 7.47 -6.21 5.97
C PHE A 31 8.59 -6.84 5.11
N PHE A 32 9.06 -6.18 4.05
CA PHE A 32 10.20 -6.65 3.26
C PHE A 32 11.47 -6.80 4.10
N GLN A 33 11.72 -5.86 5.03
CA GLN A 33 12.85 -5.94 5.95
C GLN A 33 12.75 -7.16 6.86
N ILE A 34 11.55 -7.49 7.35
CA ILE A 34 11.32 -8.71 8.14
C ILE A 34 11.59 -9.94 7.29
N LEU A 35 11.05 -10.03 6.06
CA LEU A 35 11.29 -11.16 5.17
C LEU A 35 12.78 -11.38 4.89
N LYS A 36 13.53 -10.30 4.68
CA LYS A 36 14.98 -10.35 4.48
C LYS A 36 15.70 -10.84 5.73
N LYS A 37 15.37 -10.31 6.91
CA LYS A 37 15.93 -10.74 8.20
C LYS A 37 15.71 -12.23 8.44
N GLU A 38 14.51 -12.73 8.13
CA GLU A 38 14.14 -14.15 8.26
C GLU A 38 14.65 -15.04 7.12
N LYS A 39 15.44 -14.48 6.18
CA LYS A 39 15.97 -15.20 5.01
C LYS A 39 14.89 -15.87 4.16
N LEU A 40 13.66 -15.35 4.20
CA LEU A 40 12.58 -15.77 3.30
C LEU A 40 12.79 -15.28 1.87
N ILE A 41 13.56 -14.21 1.71
CA ILE A 41 14.00 -13.69 0.42
C ILE A 41 15.52 -13.45 0.45
N ASN A 42 16.17 -13.63 -0.70
CA ASN A 42 17.59 -13.35 -0.87
C ASN A 42 17.82 -11.83 -1.12
N ASP A 43 19.09 -11.41 -1.18
CA ASP A 43 19.45 -10.00 -1.40
C ASP A 43 18.94 -9.44 -2.72
N SER A 44 19.02 -10.20 -3.81
CA SER A 44 18.53 -9.77 -5.13
C SER A 44 17.02 -9.54 -5.12
N ASN A 45 16.24 -10.45 -4.53
CA ASN A 45 14.81 -10.31 -4.36
C ASN A 45 14.47 -9.11 -3.47
N PHE A 46 15.23 -8.89 -2.39
CA PHE A 46 15.02 -7.74 -1.51
C PHE A 46 15.27 -6.42 -2.24
N LEU A 47 16.38 -6.30 -2.98
CA LEU A 47 16.69 -5.11 -3.79
C LEU A 47 15.60 -4.83 -4.82
N TYR A 48 15.17 -5.87 -5.55
CA TYR A 48 14.04 -5.75 -6.48
C TYR A 48 12.77 -5.22 -5.80
N CYS A 49 12.43 -5.71 -4.60
CA CYS A 49 11.27 -5.23 -3.86
C CYS A 49 11.39 -3.75 -3.47
N LEU A 50 12.59 -3.28 -3.12
CA LEU A 50 12.85 -1.86 -2.83
C LEU A 50 12.68 -1.00 -4.08
N GLU A 51 13.25 -1.41 -5.20
CA GLU A 51 13.12 -0.69 -6.47
C GLU A 51 11.65 -0.57 -6.90
N GLN A 52 10.90 -1.67 -6.83
CA GLN A 52 9.48 -1.66 -7.19
C GLN A 52 8.64 -0.78 -6.27
N ILE A 53 8.94 -0.74 -4.95
CA ILE A 53 8.20 0.14 -4.04
C ILE A 53 8.56 1.61 -4.25
N GLU A 54 9.80 1.91 -4.62
CA GLU A 54 10.23 3.27 -4.97
C GLU A 54 9.53 3.76 -6.25
N ILE A 55 9.49 2.92 -7.28
CA ILE A 55 8.74 3.20 -8.52
C ILE A 55 7.25 3.44 -8.20
N PHE A 56 6.65 2.56 -7.40
CA PHE A 56 5.26 2.73 -6.98
C PHE A 56 5.02 4.05 -6.25
N ASN A 57 5.87 4.41 -5.28
CA ASN A 57 5.74 5.66 -4.54
C ASN A 57 5.92 6.88 -5.45
N SER A 58 6.83 6.81 -6.43
CA SER A 58 6.99 7.86 -7.45
C SER A 58 5.72 8.03 -8.30
N ASN A 59 5.11 6.93 -8.72
CA ASN A 59 3.84 6.95 -9.45
C ASN A 59 2.70 7.50 -8.60
N LEU A 60 2.60 7.12 -7.32
CA LEU A 60 1.61 7.66 -6.38
C LEU A 60 1.78 9.18 -6.19
N LEU A 61 3.01 9.67 -6.07
CA LEU A 61 3.28 11.11 -5.95
C LEU A 61 2.86 11.89 -7.20
N LYS A 62 3.12 11.33 -8.40
CA LYS A 62 2.66 11.92 -9.67
C LYS A 62 1.14 11.94 -9.75
N PHE A 63 0.51 10.82 -9.41
CA PHE A 63 -0.95 10.69 -9.35
C PHE A 63 -1.55 11.73 -8.41
N ASN A 64 -1.09 11.81 -7.16
CA ASN A 64 -1.56 12.77 -6.17
C ASN A 64 -1.39 14.21 -6.69
N TYR A 65 -0.23 14.55 -7.24
CA TYR A 65 0.00 15.88 -7.77
C TYR A 65 -0.98 16.25 -8.90
N PHE A 66 -1.26 15.32 -9.81
CA PHE A 66 -2.15 15.56 -10.95
C PHE A 66 -3.63 15.62 -10.56
N PHE A 67 -4.07 14.75 -9.64
CA PHE A 67 -5.49 14.61 -9.30
C PHE A 67 -5.93 15.37 -8.04
N LEU A 68 -5.00 15.67 -7.13
CA LEU A 68 -5.28 16.37 -5.88
C LEU A 68 -4.69 17.79 -5.86
N GLY A 69 -3.78 18.11 -6.77
CA GLY A 69 -3.04 19.37 -6.76
C GLY A 69 -2.02 19.49 -5.63
N ASP A 70 -1.87 18.46 -4.80
CA ASP A 70 -0.90 18.33 -3.72
C ASP A 70 -0.25 16.95 -3.80
N LYS A 71 1.06 16.88 -3.53
CA LYS A 71 1.81 15.62 -3.49
C LYS A 71 1.42 14.78 -2.27
N THR A 72 0.97 15.42 -1.20
CA THR A 72 0.67 14.74 0.08
C THR A 72 -0.57 15.36 0.73
N PRO A 73 -1.78 14.82 0.45
CA PRO A 73 -3.01 15.37 1.01
C PRO A 73 -2.97 15.33 2.55
N LYS A 74 -3.09 16.50 3.20
CA LYS A 74 -3.09 16.60 4.67
C LYS A 74 -4.40 16.08 5.24
N ILE A 75 -4.37 14.96 5.97
CA ILE A 75 -5.54 14.32 6.62
C ILE A 75 -6.34 15.32 7.47
N SER A 76 -5.66 16.25 8.17
CA SER A 76 -6.30 17.23 9.06
C SER A 76 -7.33 18.12 8.36
N ASN A 77 -7.26 18.22 7.03
CA ASN A 77 -8.11 19.10 6.23
C ASN A 77 -9.23 18.32 5.51
N ILE A 78 -9.34 17.00 5.72
CA ILE A 78 -10.32 16.15 5.05
C ILE A 78 -11.41 15.75 6.07
N SER A 79 -12.64 16.21 5.84
CA SER A 79 -13.80 15.76 6.62
C SER A 79 -14.29 14.41 6.09
N VAL A 80 -13.75 13.33 6.66
CA VAL A 80 -14.10 11.95 6.28
C VAL A 80 -15.13 11.37 7.24
N ASN A 81 -16.05 10.54 6.74
CA ASN A 81 -17.00 9.82 7.58
C ASN A 81 -16.28 9.01 8.69
N LYS A 82 -16.70 9.21 9.95
CA LYS A 82 -16.12 8.52 11.12
C LYS A 82 -16.15 7.00 11.01
N LYS A 83 -17.19 6.42 10.38
CA LYS A 83 -17.26 4.98 10.12
C LYS A 83 -16.11 4.52 9.23
N TYR A 84 -15.82 5.27 8.17
CA TYR A 84 -14.75 4.97 7.21
C TYR A 84 -13.35 5.05 7.87
N VAL A 85 -13.14 6.07 8.71
CA VAL A 85 -11.93 6.20 9.52
C VAL A 85 -11.78 5.02 10.48
N ASN A 86 -12.84 4.63 11.18
CA ASN A 86 -12.83 3.50 12.11
C ASN A 86 -12.53 2.16 11.40
N GLU A 87 -13.09 1.93 10.21
CA GLU A 87 -12.78 0.77 9.38
C GLU A 87 -11.29 0.71 9.05
N THR A 88 -10.71 1.84 8.62
CA THR A 88 -9.28 1.93 8.30
C THR A 88 -8.39 1.68 9.53
N ILE A 89 -8.77 2.21 10.70
CA ILE A 89 -8.07 1.93 11.97
C ILE A 89 -8.11 0.43 12.29
N ASN A 90 -9.26 -0.23 12.09
CA ASN A 90 -9.39 -1.65 12.33
C ASN A 90 -8.54 -2.47 11.34
N GLU A 91 -8.50 -2.08 10.07
CA GLU A 91 -7.65 -2.71 9.06
C GLU A 91 -6.17 -2.64 9.44
N LYS A 92 -5.70 -1.48 9.91
CA LYS A 92 -4.33 -1.28 10.41
C LYS A 92 -4.02 -2.15 11.63
N LYS A 93 -4.93 -2.19 12.61
CA LYS A 93 -4.81 -3.07 13.80
C LYS A 93 -4.69 -4.55 13.42
N ILE A 94 -5.36 -5.00 12.37
CA ILE A 94 -5.28 -6.39 11.89
C ILE A 94 -3.90 -6.69 11.32
N ILE A 95 -3.35 -5.79 10.48
CA ILE A 95 -1.97 -5.92 9.98
C ILE A 95 -0.98 -5.95 11.13
N ASP A 96 -1.05 -4.99 12.04
CA ASP A 96 -0.11 -4.87 13.15
C ASP A 96 -0.11 -6.15 14.00
N LYS A 97 -1.29 -6.71 14.28
CA LYS A 97 -1.41 -8.01 14.96
C LYS A 97 -0.72 -9.13 14.18
N LYS A 98 -0.93 -9.23 12.86
CA LYS A 98 -0.29 -10.26 12.02
C LYS A 98 1.24 -10.10 12.00
N LEU A 99 1.75 -8.87 11.85
CA LEU A 99 3.19 -8.59 11.89
C LEU A 99 3.81 -8.95 13.24
N ASN A 100 3.14 -8.62 14.34
CA ASN A 100 3.60 -8.98 15.68
C ASN A 100 3.66 -10.51 15.89
N ILE A 101 2.68 -11.26 15.37
CA ILE A 101 2.71 -12.72 15.41
C ILE A 101 3.86 -13.27 14.55
N LEU A 102 4.10 -12.66 13.38
CA LEU A 102 5.20 -13.05 12.50
C LEU A 102 6.56 -12.90 13.18
N ILE A 103 6.78 -11.78 13.87
CA ILE A 103 7.99 -11.53 14.65
C ILE A 103 8.16 -12.59 15.75
N LYS A 104 7.09 -12.94 16.48
CA LYS A 104 7.13 -14.03 17.47
C LYS A 104 7.45 -15.40 16.87
N TYR A 105 6.98 -15.70 15.66
CA TYR A 105 7.30 -16.95 14.98
C TYR A 105 8.73 -17.00 14.45
N SER A 106 9.27 -15.84 14.05
CA SER A 106 10.67 -15.62 13.72
C SER A 106 11.58 -16.00 14.90
N GLU A 107 11.29 -15.49 16.10
CA GLU A 107 12.04 -15.79 17.32
C GLU A 107 12.05 -17.30 17.64
N ASN A 108 10.92 -17.97 17.41
CA ASN A 108 10.76 -19.41 17.63
C ASN A 108 11.21 -20.29 16.45
N LYS A 109 11.82 -19.69 15.40
CA LYS A 109 12.36 -20.35 14.19
C LYS A 109 11.38 -21.30 13.48
N ASN A 110 10.07 -21.02 13.55
CA ASN A 110 9.06 -21.88 12.92
C ASN A 110 8.82 -21.50 11.45
N LEU A 111 9.74 -21.90 10.57
CA LEU A 111 9.74 -21.49 9.15
C LEU A 111 8.41 -21.73 8.43
N LYS A 112 7.75 -22.88 8.66
CA LYS A 112 6.46 -23.21 8.05
C LYS A 112 5.37 -22.20 8.43
N LYS A 113 5.29 -21.82 9.71
CA LYS A 113 4.33 -20.82 10.19
C LYS A 113 4.67 -19.42 9.70
N ILE A 114 5.96 -19.07 9.64
CA ILE A 114 6.41 -17.77 9.10
C ILE A 114 5.99 -17.65 7.63
N LYS A 115 6.34 -18.63 6.78
CA LYS A 115 5.95 -18.62 5.36
C LYS A 115 4.43 -18.47 5.16
N LYS A 116 3.63 -19.26 5.88
CA LYS A 116 2.16 -19.20 5.81
C LYS A 116 1.65 -17.82 6.20
N LEU A 117 2.10 -17.28 7.34
CA LEU A 117 1.65 -15.99 7.83
C LEU A 117 2.12 -14.83 6.93
N SER A 118 3.31 -14.92 6.36
CA SER A 118 3.81 -13.97 5.37
C SER A 118 2.92 -13.91 4.13
N ALA A 119 2.47 -15.06 3.62
CA ALA A 119 1.53 -15.11 2.50
C ALA A 119 0.17 -14.49 2.87
N GLU A 120 -0.34 -14.75 4.08
CA GLU A 120 -1.58 -14.13 4.57
C GLU A 120 -1.47 -12.61 4.74
N ILE A 121 -0.31 -12.10 5.17
CA ILE A 121 -0.05 -10.66 5.28
C ILE A 121 -0.08 -10.02 3.89
N LEU A 122 0.57 -10.65 2.90
CA LEU A 122 0.54 -10.17 1.51
C LEU A 122 -0.87 -10.14 0.93
N ASP A 123 -1.68 -11.18 1.18
CA ASP A 123 -3.07 -11.22 0.75
C ASP A 123 -3.89 -10.09 1.38
N TYR A 124 -3.66 -9.81 2.66
CA TYR A 124 -4.37 -8.75 3.36
C TYR A 124 -3.95 -7.34 2.88
N ILE A 125 -2.66 -7.12 2.65
CA ILE A 125 -2.13 -5.88 2.06
C ILE A 125 -2.72 -5.68 0.65
N LYS A 126 -2.81 -6.74 -0.16
CA LYS A 126 -3.45 -6.72 -1.48
C LYS A 126 -4.90 -6.25 -1.40
N ILE A 127 -5.67 -6.76 -0.43
CA ILE A 127 -7.07 -6.36 -0.23
C ILE A 127 -7.18 -4.85 0.06
N ILE A 128 -6.28 -4.31 0.90
CA ILE A 128 -6.26 -2.87 1.20
C ILE A 128 -5.96 -2.07 -0.06
N TYR A 129 -4.88 -2.38 -0.79
CA TYR A 129 -4.58 -1.68 -2.04
C TYR A 129 -5.72 -1.77 -3.04
N ASN A 130 -6.34 -2.95 -3.21
CA ASN A 130 -7.45 -3.14 -4.14
C ASN A 130 -8.65 -2.25 -3.78
N LYS A 131 -9.04 -2.20 -2.50
CA LYS A 131 -10.11 -1.33 -2.03
C LYS A 131 -9.79 0.15 -2.29
N ARG A 132 -8.58 0.59 -1.92
CA ARG A 132 -8.18 2.00 -1.98
C ARG A 132 -7.97 2.50 -3.41
N ILE A 133 -7.27 1.72 -4.25
CA ILE A 133 -7.08 2.03 -5.67
C ILE A 133 -8.42 1.95 -6.42
N GLY A 134 -9.30 1.01 -6.07
CA GLY A 134 -10.65 0.94 -6.64
C GLY A 134 -11.48 2.19 -6.34
N ASN A 135 -11.47 2.66 -5.10
CA ASN A 135 -12.16 3.91 -4.73
C ASN A 135 -11.61 5.14 -5.47
N LEU A 136 -10.30 5.18 -5.74
CA LEU A 136 -9.71 6.23 -6.57
C LEU A 136 -10.17 6.11 -8.02
N LEU A 137 -10.20 4.90 -8.58
CA LEU A 137 -10.65 4.63 -9.95
C LEU A 137 -12.10 5.09 -10.17
N ASP A 138 -12.97 4.89 -9.19
CA ASP A 138 -14.38 5.28 -9.25
C ASP A 138 -14.59 6.80 -9.40
N GLU A 139 -13.61 7.61 -8.99
CA GLU A 139 -13.64 9.08 -9.10
C GLU A 139 -13.05 9.59 -10.44
N LEU A 140 -12.48 8.71 -11.27
CA LEU A 140 -11.83 9.10 -12.53
C LEU A 140 -12.78 8.96 -13.73
N THR A 141 -12.75 9.95 -14.61
CA THR A 141 -13.38 9.89 -15.94
C THR A 141 -12.61 8.95 -16.86
N ASP A 142 -13.25 8.44 -17.93
CA ASP A 142 -12.66 7.43 -18.81
C ASP A 142 -11.30 7.81 -19.40
N GLU A 143 -11.08 9.10 -19.70
CA GLU A 143 -9.79 9.60 -20.19
C GLU A 143 -8.69 9.58 -19.12
N ASP A 144 -9.05 9.85 -17.86
CA ASP A 144 -8.11 9.93 -16.73
C ASP A 144 -7.79 8.55 -16.12
N ARG A 145 -8.57 7.50 -16.44
CA ARG A 145 -8.37 6.14 -15.91
C ARG A 145 -7.03 5.51 -16.29
N TYR A 146 -6.38 5.94 -17.37
CA TYR A 146 -5.06 5.42 -17.74
C TYR A 146 -3.98 5.77 -16.72
N GLU A 147 -4.11 6.90 -16.02
CA GLU A 147 -3.10 7.37 -15.05
C GLU A 147 -3.00 6.46 -13.82
N ILE A 148 -4.11 5.80 -13.45
CA ILE A 148 -4.14 4.90 -12.28
C ILE A 148 -3.54 3.52 -12.56
N VAL A 149 -3.38 3.15 -13.84
CA VAL A 149 -2.82 1.85 -14.25
C VAL A 149 -1.43 1.64 -13.64
N SER A 150 -0.64 2.70 -13.55
CA SER A 150 0.69 2.67 -12.94
C SER A 150 0.71 2.24 -11.46
N LEU A 151 -0.40 2.46 -10.74
CA LEU A 151 -0.56 2.02 -9.34
C LEU A 151 -0.86 0.52 -9.25
N SER A 152 -1.38 -0.10 -10.31
CA SER A 152 -1.69 -1.53 -10.32
C SER A 152 -0.43 -2.42 -10.27
N ASN A 153 0.75 -1.87 -10.58
CA ASN A 153 2.03 -2.58 -10.50
C ASN A 153 2.32 -3.13 -9.09
N ILE A 154 1.74 -2.54 -8.05
CA ILE A 154 1.86 -3.05 -6.68
C ILE A 154 1.32 -4.48 -6.54
N PHE A 155 0.30 -4.84 -7.33
CA PHE A 155 -0.29 -6.17 -7.30
C PHE A 155 0.63 -7.23 -7.92
N ILE A 156 1.42 -6.83 -8.93
CA ILE A 156 2.44 -7.68 -9.55
C ILE A 156 3.53 -7.98 -8.52
N LEU A 157 4.07 -6.93 -7.87
CA LEU A 157 5.07 -7.08 -6.81
C LEU A 157 4.58 -8.01 -5.69
N ILE A 158 3.35 -7.83 -5.22
CA ILE A 158 2.76 -8.67 -4.16
C ILE A 158 2.65 -10.13 -4.63
N ALA A 159 2.20 -10.37 -5.86
CA ALA A 159 2.05 -11.73 -6.40
C ALA A 159 3.39 -12.44 -6.57
N GLU A 160 4.39 -11.76 -7.13
CA GLU A 160 5.75 -12.30 -7.31
C GLU A 160 6.42 -12.60 -5.98
N LEU A 161 6.29 -11.70 -5.01
CA LEU A 161 6.84 -11.92 -3.68
C LEU A 161 6.17 -13.09 -2.98
N LYS A 162 4.84 -13.22 -3.10
CA LYS A 162 4.11 -14.36 -2.53
C LYS A 162 4.59 -15.68 -3.13
N ALA A 163 4.78 -15.74 -4.45
CA ALA A 163 5.28 -16.92 -5.14
C ALA A 163 6.71 -17.31 -4.70
N LYS A 164 7.55 -16.33 -4.34
CA LYS A 164 8.91 -16.57 -3.83
C LYS A 164 8.94 -17.09 -2.38
N ILE A 165 7.92 -16.78 -1.58
CA ILE A 165 7.85 -17.19 -0.17
C ILE A 165 7.28 -18.61 -0.01
N GLN A 166 6.35 -19.00 -0.88
CA GLN A 166 5.75 -20.34 -0.90
C GLN A 166 6.82 -21.38 -1.21
#